data_AF-A0A6J5W1N2-F1
#
_entry.id   AF-A0A6J5W1N2-F1
#
_cell.length_a   1.000
_cell.length_b   1.000
_cell.length_c   1.000
_cell.angle_alpha   90.00
_cell.angle_beta   90.00
_cell.angle_gamma   90.00
#
_symmetry.space_group_name_H-M   'P 1'
#
loop_
_entity.id
_entity.type
_entity.pdbx_description
1 polymer ?
#
loop_
_entity_poly.entity_id
_entity_poly.type
_entity_poly.pdbx_seq_one_letter_code
_entity_poly.pdbx_strand_id
1 'polypeptide(L)'
;MQSNQVLECDYLRAIASPRLQVSTVVDTKTGKGIKSSVRTSSGMFLSHEEKKYPRIQAIEKRISVYSQVPVENGELIQVLRYEKNQFYRPHHDYFSDTAGSGECSCGGKVVRGLSVKPVKGDAVLFWSMGLDGQSDPNSIHGGCEVLSGEKWSATKWMRQRTTS
;
A
#
# COMPACT_ATOMS: atom_id res chain seq x y z
N MET A 1 5.48 -22.47 -5.71
CA MET A 1 4.55 -21.34 -5.48
C MET A 1 5.26 -19.99 -5.34
N GLN A 2 6.31 -19.84 -4.52
CA GLN A 2 7.05 -18.58 -4.35
C GLN A 2 7.62 -17.97 -5.66
N SER A 3 8.03 -18.79 -6.63
CA SER A 3 8.59 -18.31 -7.90
C SER A 3 7.63 -17.44 -8.72
N ASN A 4 6.32 -17.72 -8.70
CA ASN A 4 5.35 -16.95 -9.48
C ASN A 4 5.07 -15.56 -8.88
N GLN A 5 5.03 -15.45 -7.55
CA GLN A 5 4.82 -14.16 -6.87
C GLN A 5 5.98 -13.20 -7.11
N VAL A 6 7.21 -13.71 -7.08
CA VAL A 6 8.42 -12.92 -7.37
C VAL A 6 8.39 -12.35 -8.79
N LEU A 7 7.94 -13.15 -9.77
CA LEU A 7 7.77 -12.70 -11.17
C LEU A 7 6.64 -11.69 -11.32
N GLU A 8 5.55 -11.83 -10.57
CA GLU A 8 4.46 -10.83 -10.52
C GLU A 8 4.96 -9.49 -9.95
N CYS A 9 5.82 -9.50 -8.93
CA CYS A 9 6.45 -8.28 -8.43
C CYS A 9 7.31 -7.59 -9.50
N ASP A 10 8.12 -8.34 -10.25
CA ASP A 10 8.94 -7.77 -11.31
C ASP A 10 8.10 -7.19 -12.44
N TYR A 11 7.00 -7.85 -12.78
CA TYR A 11 6.04 -7.37 -13.78
C TYR A 11 5.41 -6.04 -13.36
N LEU A 12 4.89 -5.95 -12.13
CA LEU A 12 4.30 -4.72 -11.58
C LEU A 12 5.33 -3.57 -11.57
N ARG A 13 6.56 -3.86 -11.18
CA ARG A 13 7.66 -2.87 -11.22
C ARG A 13 7.94 -2.40 -12.66
N ALA A 14 8.00 -3.31 -13.63
CA ALA A 14 8.31 -2.98 -15.02
C ALA A 14 7.25 -2.07 -15.66
N ILE A 15 5.97 -2.38 -15.48
CA ILE A 15 4.87 -1.55 -16.03
C ILE A 15 4.76 -0.18 -15.34
N ALA A 16 5.16 -0.10 -14.06
CA ALA A 16 5.06 1.13 -13.29
C ALA A 16 6.25 2.07 -13.46
N SER A 17 7.47 1.52 -13.59
CA SER A 17 8.72 2.29 -13.67
C SER A 17 8.70 3.50 -14.61
N PRO A 18 8.19 3.42 -15.87
CA PRO A 18 8.20 4.56 -16.77
C PRO A 18 7.19 5.67 -16.42
N ARG A 19 6.24 5.42 -15.51
CA ARG A 19 5.12 6.32 -15.21
C ARG A 19 5.07 6.81 -13.76
N LEU A 20 6.03 6.40 -12.94
CA LEU A 20 6.13 6.86 -11.55
C LEU A 20 6.28 8.38 -11.48
N GLN A 21 5.45 9.02 -10.67
CA GLN A 21 5.57 10.43 -10.35
C GLN A 21 5.75 10.60 -8.85
N VAL A 22 6.40 11.69 -8.43
CA VAL A 22 6.54 12.00 -7.00
C VAL A 22 5.15 12.10 -6.38
N SER A 23 4.95 11.38 -5.28
CA SER A 23 3.65 11.32 -4.61
C SER A 23 3.32 12.69 -4.03
N THR A 24 2.19 13.25 -4.45
CA THR A 24 1.59 14.41 -3.80
C THR A 24 0.60 13.95 -2.73
N VAL A 25 0.34 14.81 -1.74
CA VAL A 25 -0.83 14.69 -0.85
C VAL A 25 -1.76 15.85 -1.12
N VAL A 26 -3.06 15.62 -0.99
CA VAL A 26 -4.05 16.70 -1.09
C VAL A 26 -3.96 17.53 0.18
N ASP A 27 -3.65 18.81 0.04
CA ASP A 27 -3.68 19.77 1.14
C ASP A 27 -5.13 19.98 1.60
N THR A 28 -5.39 19.78 2.90
CA THR A 28 -6.74 19.81 3.46
C THR A 28 -7.37 21.20 3.50
N LYS A 29 -6.57 22.27 3.36
CA LYS A 29 -7.05 23.66 3.37
C LYS A 29 -7.32 24.19 1.96
N THR A 30 -6.56 23.72 0.98
CA THR A 30 -6.56 24.28 -0.38
C THR A 30 -7.04 23.29 -1.45
N GLY A 31 -7.15 22.00 -1.13
CA GLY A 31 -7.52 20.94 -2.07
C GLY A 31 -6.49 20.65 -3.16
N LYS A 32 -5.31 21.29 -3.11
CA LYS A 32 -4.25 21.16 -4.11
C LYS A 32 -3.25 20.06 -3.72
N GLY A 33 -2.70 19.38 -4.73
CA GLY A 33 -1.61 18.42 -4.52
C GLY A 33 -0.31 19.13 -4.16
N ILE A 34 0.16 18.97 -2.93
CA ILE A 34 1.44 19.51 -2.46
C ILE A 34 2.49 18.40 -2.33
N LYS A 35 3.76 18.75 -2.55
CA LYS A 35 4.90 17.85 -2.30
C LYS A 35 4.90 17.52 -0.80
N SER A 36 4.64 16.25 -0.49
CA SER A 36 4.31 15.85 0.88
C SER A 36 5.57 15.69 1.74
N SER A 37 5.59 16.29 2.93
CA SER A 37 6.56 15.97 3.99
C SER A 37 6.19 14.70 4.78
N VAL A 38 5.03 14.10 4.44
CA VAL A 38 4.43 12.94 5.12
C VAL A 38 4.63 11.65 4.31
N ARG A 39 4.57 11.74 2.97
CA ARG A 39 4.85 10.64 2.03
C ARG A 39 5.81 11.10 0.95
N THR A 40 7.03 10.58 0.98
CA THR A 40 8.10 11.04 0.08
C THR A 40 8.36 10.09 -1.09
N SER A 41 7.55 9.04 -1.26
CA SER A 41 7.66 8.07 -2.36
C SER A 41 7.33 8.65 -3.73
N SER A 42 7.67 7.90 -4.78
CA SER A 42 7.03 8.02 -6.10
C SER A 42 5.93 6.95 -6.24
N GLY A 43 4.87 7.25 -6.98
CA GLY A 43 3.74 6.35 -7.14
C GLY A 43 2.96 6.55 -8.43
N MET A 44 2.14 5.56 -8.76
CA MET A 44 1.18 5.59 -9.87
C MET A 44 0.07 4.55 -9.65
N PHE A 45 -1.09 4.76 -10.27
CA PHE A 45 -2.18 3.76 -10.33
C PHE A 45 -2.21 3.05 -11.69
N LEU A 46 -2.34 1.72 -11.67
CA LEU A 46 -2.60 0.98 -12.92
C LEU A 46 -3.86 1.54 -13.56
N SER A 47 -3.89 1.58 -14.89
CA SER A 47 -5.07 2.01 -15.64
C SER A 47 -6.14 0.93 -15.71
N HIS A 48 -7.36 1.31 -16.09
CA HIS A 48 -8.45 0.37 -16.36
C HIS A 48 -8.11 -0.63 -17.48
N GLU A 49 -7.26 -0.26 -18.45
CA GLU A 49 -6.82 -1.19 -19.48
C GLU A 49 -5.79 -2.19 -18.94
N GLU A 50 -4.85 -1.75 -18.11
CA GLU A 50 -3.88 -2.64 -17.46
C GLU A 50 -4.55 -3.61 -16.48
N LYS A 51 -5.67 -3.20 -15.85
CA LYS A 51 -6.50 -4.09 -15.01
C LYS A 51 -7.00 -5.32 -15.78
N LYS A 52 -7.18 -5.22 -17.11
CA LYS A 52 -7.65 -6.33 -17.95
C LYS A 52 -6.54 -7.34 -18.27
N TYR A 53 -5.27 -7.05 -17.96
CA TYR A 53 -4.18 -7.98 -18.26
C TYR A 53 -4.32 -9.26 -17.42
N PRO A 54 -4.17 -10.47 -18.01
CA PRO A 54 -4.41 -11.74 -17.32
C PRO A 54 -3.61 -11.90 -16.03
N ARG A 55 -2.37 -11.39 -16.00
CA ARG A 55 -1.51 -11.44 -14.81
C ARG A 55 -2.04 -10.54 -13.69
N ILE A 56 -2.57 -9.36 -14.03
CA ILE A 56 -3.18 -8.45 -13.05
C ILE A 56 -4.48 -9.05 -12.52
N GLN A 57 -5.34 -9.59 -13.40
CA GLN A 57 -6.56 -10.29 -12.99
C GLN A 57 -6.27 -11.48 -12.07
N ALA A 58 -5.21 -12.25 -12.34
CA ALA A 58 -4.80 -13.36 -11.48
C ALA A 58 -4.35 -12.89 -10.09
N ILE A 59 -3.67 -11.75 -9.99
CA ILE A 59 -3.30 -11.12 -8.71
C ILE A 59 -4.57 -10.66 -7.98
N GLU A 60 -5.46 -9.91 -8.64
CA GLU A 60 -6.68 -9.38 -8.02
C GLU A 60 -7.62 -10.49 -7.55
N LYS A 61 -7.77 -11.57 -8.33
CA LYS A 61 -8.54 -12.76 -7.93
C LYS A 61 -7.92 -13.46 -6.72
N ARG A 62 -6.60 -13.48 -6.60
CA ARG A 62 -5.93 -14.05 -5.43
C ARG A 62 -6.15 -13.18 -4.20
N ILE A 63 -6.07 -11.86 -4.35
CA ILE A 63 -6.39 -10.90 -3.29
C ILE A 63 -7.84 -11.08 -2.82
N SER A 64 -8.80 -11.18 -3.74
CA SER A 64 -10.21 -11.36 -3.37
C SER A 64 -10.47 -12.66 -2.59
N VAL A 65 -9.76 -13.74 -2.92
CA VAL A 65 -9.85 -15.01 -2.18
C VAL A 65 -9.32 -14.85 -0.75
N TYR A 66 -8.17 -14.19 -0.56
CA TYR A 66 -7.60 -13.98 0.78
C TYR A 66 -8.37 -12.97 1.61
N SER A 67 -8.86 -11.88 1.00
CA SER A 67 -9.60 -10.83 1.71
C SER A 67 -11.06 -11.18 1.94
N GLN A 68 -11.59 -12.20 1.24
CA GLN A 68 -13.02 -12.54 1.20
C GLN A 68 -13.91 -11.37 0.75
N VAL A 69 -13.39 -10.51 -0.12
CA VAL A 69 -14.11 -9.36 -0.70
C VAL A 69 -14.12 -9.52 -2.22
N PRO A 70 -15.25 -9.32 -2.91
CA PRO A 70 -15.33 -9.42 -4.37
C PRO A 70 -14.31 -8.52 -5.08
N VAL A 71 -13.82 -8.94 -6.25
CA VAL A 71 -12.79 -8.21 -7.03
C VAL A 71 -13.28 -6.81 -7.42
N GLU A 72 -14.58 -6.66 -7.62
CA GLU A 72 -15.28 -5.46 -8.07
C GLU A 72 -15.29 -4.35 -7.00
N ASN A 73 -15.02 -4.70 -5.75
CA ASN A 73 -14.88 -3.76 -4.66
C ASN A 73 -13.46 -3.16 -4.57
N GLY A 74 -12.53 -3.68 -5.38
CA GLY A 74 -11.13 -3.30 -5.33
C GLY A 74 -10.80 -2.14 -6.26
N GLU A 75 -10.21 -1.07 -5.70
CA GLU A 75 -9.66 0.05 -6.48
C GLU A 75 -8.51 -0.39 -7.39
N LEU A 76 -8.08 0.48 -8.31
CA LEU A 76 -6.91 0.21 -9.14
C LEU A 76 -5.67 -0.01 -8.26
N ILE A 77 -4.82 -0.97 -8.63
CA ILE A 77 -3.56 -1.24 -7.91
C ILE A 77 -2.68 0.01 -7.97
N GLN A 78 -2.26 0.49 -6.80
CA GLN A 78 -1.29 1.56 -6.68
C GLN A 78 0.12 0.96 -6.50
N VAL A 79 1.04 1.28 -7.41
CA VAL A 79 2.45 0.91 -7.27
C VAL A 79 3.23 2.09 -6.70
N LEU A 80 4.04 1.84 -5.67
CA LEU A 80 4.84 2.82 -4.95
C LEU A 80 6.31 2.40 -4.95
N ARG A 81 7.20 3.38 -5.03
CA ARG A 81 8.65 3.24 -4.89
C ARG A 81 9.18 4.23 -3.84
N TYR A 82 9.96 3.71 -2.91
CA TYR A 82 10.69 4.47 -1.90
C TYR A 82 12.18 4.30 -2.14
N GLU A 83 12.85 5.40 -2.42
CA GLU A 83 14.31 5.48 -2.44
C GLU A 83 14.89 5.58 -1.02
N LYS A 84 16.21 5.51 -0.91
CA LYS A 84 16.91 5.71 0.36
C LYS A 84 16.44 7.02 1.03
N ASN A 85 16.21 6.97 2.34
CA ASN A 85 15.67 8.02 3.20
C ASN A 85 14.21 8.44 2.92
N GLN A 86 13.51 7.81 1.96
CA GLN A 86 12.08 8.03 1.78
C GLN A 86 11.26 7.18 2.76
N PHE A 87 10.10 7.68 3.14
CA PHE A 87 9.21 7.09 4.15
C PHE A 87 7.75 7.45 3.88
N TYR A 88 6.86 6.80 4.63
CA TYR A 88 5.47 7.19 4.80
C TYR A 88 5.16 7.20 6.29
N ARG A 89 4.89 8.38 6.86
CA ARG A 89 4.54 8.50 8.28
C ARG A 89 3.28 7.66 8.60
N PRO A 90 3.14 7.20 9.87
CA PRO A 90 1.92 6.54 10.32
C PRO A 90 0.68 7.34 9.93
N HIS A 91 -0.28 6.63 9.35
CA HIS A 91 -1.56 7.14 8.90
C HIS A 91 -2.59 6.01 8.99
N HIS A 92 -3.86 6.36 8.95
CA HIS A 92 -4.92 5.40 8.68
C HIS A 92 -5.33 5.54 7.21
N ASP A 93 -5.90 4.48 6.63
CA ASP A 93 -6.60 4.57 5.33
C ASP A 93 -7.94 5.34 5.46
N TYR A 94 -8.38 5.61 6.70
CA TYR A 94 -9.44 6.53 7.09
C TYR A 94 -8.85 7.63 8.01
N PHE A 95 -9.63 8.55 8.59
CA PHE A 95 -9.07 9.60 9.48
C PHE A 95 -9.14 9.19 10.97
N SER A 96 -8.00 8.94 11.65
CA SER A 96 -7.79 9.04 13.12
C SER A 96 -6.30 8.85 13.45
N ASP A 97 -5.88 8.85 14.72
CA ASP A 97 -4.48 8.61 15.16
C ASP A 97 -4.44 7.74 16.44
N THR A 98 -4.10 6.45 16.38
CA THR A 98 -3.47 5.67 17.49
C THR A 98 -3.01 4.27 17.05
N ALA A 99 -1.87 3.76 17.58
CA ALA A 99 -1.32 2.42 17.28
C ALA A 99 -1.17 1.56 18.55
N GLY A 100 -1.19 0.23 18.40
CA GLY A 100 -1.10 -0.77 19.48
C GLY A 100 0.19 -0.80 20.33
N SER A 101 0.31 -1.76 21.25
CA SER A 101 1.13 -1.69 22.48
C SER A 101 2.41 -2.56 22.56
N GLY A 102 3.07 -2.90 21.44
CA GLY A 102 4.38 -3.61 21.45
C GLY A 102 5.57 -2.70 21.13
N GLU A 103 6.82 -3.13 21.31
CA GLU A 103 8.01 -2.47 20.75
C GLU A 103 8.61 -3.31 19.61
N CYS A 104 8.93 -2.70 18.47
CA CYS A 104 9.56 -3.37 17.33
C CYS A 104 10.57 -2.45 16.61
N SER A 105 11.46 -3.01 15.79
CA SER A 105 12.45 -2.24 15.02
C SER A 105 11.93 -1.95 13.61
N CYS A 106 12.00 -0.68 13.21
CA CYS A 106 11.54 -0.23 11.90
C CYS A 106 12.41 0.93 11.40
N GLY A 107 13.09 0.76 10.26
CA GLY A 107 14.04 1.76 9.74
C GLY A 107 15.13 2.12 10.75
N GLY A 108 15.61 1.16 11.53
CA GLY A 108 16.66 1.36 12.54
C GLY A 108 16.20 2.09 13.82
N LYS A 109 14.90 2.38 13.95
CA LYS A 109 14.30 3.04 15.12
C LYS A 109 13.41 2.04 15.87
N VAL A 110 13.31 2.18 17.19
CA VAL A 110 12.31 1.46 17.98
C VAL A 110 10.97 2.18 17.79
N VAL A 111 9.96 1.46 17.34
CA VAL A 111 8.59 1.95 17.14
C VAL A 111 7.62 1.11 17.96
N ARG A 112 6.48 1.69 18.33
CA ARG A 112 5.43 0.94 19.00
C ARG A 112 4.52 0.23 18.00
N GLY A 113 4.08 -0.99 18.31
CA GLY A 113 3.20 -1.82 17.50
C GLY A 113 3.92 -3.01 16.85
N LEU A 114 3.40 -3.45 15.70
CA LEU A 114 3.94 -4.54 14.89
C LEU A 114 4.64 -3.97 13.65
N SER A 115 5.85 -4.47 13.35
CA SER A 115 6.58 -4.14 12.12
C SER A 115 6.80 -5.38 11.29
N VAL A 116 6.50 -5.29 9.99
CA VAL A 116 6.74 -6.36 9.01
C VAL A 116 7.87 -5.95 8.08
N LYS A 117 8.94 -6.75 8.04
CA LYS A 117 10.05 -6.52 7.12
C LYS A 117 9.61 -6.86 5.69
N PRO A 118 9.83 -5.97 4.70
CA PRO A 118 9.46 -6.27 3.33
C PRO A 118 10.36 -7.39 2.77
N VAL A 119 9.73 -8.46 2.31
CA VAL A 119 10.35 -9.55 1.55
C VAL A 119 9.63 -9.64 0.21
N LYS A 120 10.38 -9.73 -0.89
CA LYS A 120 9.80 -9.73 -2.23
C LYS A 120 8.87 -10.93 -2.41
N GLY A 121 7.61 -10.67 -2.76
CA GLY A 121 6.57 -11.68 -2.94
C GLY A 121 5.62 -11.82 -1.75
N ASP A 122 6.01 -11.33 -0.57
CA ASP A 122 5.15 -11.33 0.62
C ASP A 122 4.12 -10.18 0.55
N ALA A 123 3.02 -10.36 1.28
CA ALA A 123 1.96 -9.37 1.41
C ALA A 123 1.49 -9.28 2.86
N VAL A 124 1.05 -8.09 3.26
CA VAL A 124 0.35 -7.86 4.53
C VAL A 124 -1.09 -7.53 4.21
N LEU A 125 -2.00 -8.27 4.82
CA LEU A 125 -3.44 -8.00 4.81
C LEU A 125 -3.85 -7.54 6.20
N PHE A 126 -4.53 -6.40 6.26
CA PHE A 126 -5.13 -5.88 7.48
C PHE A 126 -6.46 -5.21 7.12
N TRP A 127 -7.31 -5.02 8.13
CA TRP A 127 -8.61 -4.39 7.97
C TRP A 127 -8.60 -3.03 8.65
N SER A 128 -9.11 -2.02 7.95
CA SER A 128 -9.26 -0.67 8.48
C SER A 128 -10.58 -0.48 9.24
N MET A 129 -11.37 -1.55 9.36
CA MET A 129 -12.73 -1.56 9.88
C MET A 129 -13.02 -2.84 10.64
N GLY A 130 -13.82 -2.74 11.70
CA GLY A 130 -14.38 -3.87 12.42
C GLY A 130 -15.48 -4.58 11.65
N LEU A 131 -15.91 -5.74 12.16
CA LEU A 131 -17.03 -6.52 11.59
C LEU A 131 -18.37 -5.78 11.67
N ASP A 132 -18.47 -4.79 12.56
CA ASP A 132 -19.60 -3.87 12.70
C ASP A 132 -19.60 -2.75 11.65
N GLY A 133 -18.58 -2.68 10.79
CA GLY A 133 -18.42 -1.65 9.79
C GLY A 133 -17.98 -0.29 10.35
N GLN A 134 -17.54 -0.24 11.61
CA GLN A 134 -16.91 0.96 12.17
C GLN A 134 -15.41 0.95 11.89
N SER A 135 -14.79 2.13 11.87
CA SER A 135 -13.34 2.26 11.74
C SER A 135 -12.60 1.57 12.88
N ASP A 136 -11.55 0.81 12.57
CA ASP A 136 -10.73 0.14 13.59
C ASP A 136 -9.54 1.01 14.02
N PRO A 137 -9.55 1.63 15.21
CA PRO A 137 -8.47 2.51 15.69
C PRO A 137 -7.12 1.80 15.77
N ASN A 138 -7.04 0.47 15.74
CA ASN A 138 -5.77 -0.25 15.77
C ASN A 138 -5.15 -0.44 14.38
N SER A 139 -5.80 0.00 13.31
CA SER A 139 -5.36 -0.19 11.92
C SER A 139 -4.37 0.88 11.43
N ILE A 140 -3.85 1.74 12.30
CA ILE A 140 -2.84 2.73 11.91
C ILE A 140 -1.60 2.00 11.38
N HIS A 141 -1.06 2.49 10.28
CA HIS A 141 0.09 1.86 9.64
C HIS A 141 0.93 2.89 8.91
N GLY A 142 2.16 2.53 8.60
CA GLY A 142 3.10 3.41 7.93
C GLY A 142 4.23 2.65 7.28
N GLY A 143 5.01 3.36 6.49
CA GLY A 143 6.23 2.87 5.88
C GLY A 143 7.44 3.51 6.53
N CYS A 144 8.24 2.74 7.26
CA CYS A 144 9.47 3.26 7.82
C CYS A 144 10.49 3.64 6.75
N GLU A 145 11.42 4.49 7.16
CA GLU A 145 12.51 5.01 6.34
C GLU A 145 13.35 3.88 5.73
N VAL A 146 13.60 3.97 4.41
CA VAL A 146 14.47 3.05 3.70
C VAL A 146 15.92 3.40 4.00
N LEU A 147 16.60 2.57 4.79
CA LEU A 147 18.00 2.82 5.17
C LEU A 147 19.00 2.48 4.05
N SER A 148 18.68 1.52 3.19
CA SER A 148 19.55 1.04 2.12
C SER A 148 18.75 0.51 0.94
N GLY A 149 19.24 0.74 -0.28
CA GLY A 149 18.58 0.30 -1.52
C GLY A 149 17.28 1.06 -1.79
N GLU A 150 16.28 0.32 -2.24
CA GLU A 150 14.94 0.83 -2.53
C GLU A 150 13.87 -0.16 -2.07
N LYS A 151 12.68 0.35 -1.77
CA LYS A 151 11.50 -0.45 -1.46
C LYS A 151 10.43 -0.20 -2.52
N TRP A 152 9.88 -1.29 -3.05
CA TRP A 152 8.71 -1.26 -3.91
C TRP A 152 7.53 -1.90 -3.19
N SER A 153 6.33 -1.37 -3.41
CA SER A 153 5.09 -1.96 -2.90
C SER A 153 3.95 -1.76 -3.90
N ALA A 154 2.98 -2.67 -3.87
CA ALA A 154 1.73 -2.56 -4.60
C ALA A 154 0.57 -2.63 -3.60
N THR A 155 -0.23 -1.58 -3.52
CA THR A 155 -1.36 -1.46 -2.62
C THR A 155 -2.65 -1.69 -3.39
N LYS A 156 -3.55 -2.49 -2.82
CA LYS A 156 -4.89 -2.75 -3.34
C LYS A 156 -5.90 -2.45 -2.23
N TRP A 157 -6.62 -1.34 -2.36
CA TRP A 157 -7.68 -0.99 -1.43
C TRP A 157 -8.98 -1.71 -1.80
N MET A 158 -9.59 -2.36 -0.81
CA MET A 158 -10.86 -3.07 -0.94
C MET A 158 -11.94 -2.26 -0.21
N ARG A 159 -13.00 -1.87 -0.93
CA ARG A 159 -14.11 -1.07 -0.38
C ARG A 159 -15.26 -1.95 0.10
N GLN A 160 -16.12 -1.42 0.98
CA GLN A 160 -17.34 -2.12 1.41
C GLN A 160 -18.35 -2.28 0.27
N ARG A 161 -18.35 -1.34 -0.68
CA ARG A 161 -19.23 -1.34 -1.85
C ARG A 161 -18.39 -1.41 -3.12
N THR A 162 -19.03 -1.85 -4.20
CA THR A 162 -18.44 -1.87 -5.53
C THR A 162 -17.88 -0.50 -5.90
N THR A 163 -16.64 -0.48 -6.39
CA THR A 163 -16.04 0.73 -6.96
C THR A 163 -16.48 0.78 -8.43
N SER A 164 -17.29 1.77 -8.78
CA SER A 164 -17.76 2.04 -10.15
C SER A 164 -16.63 2.40 -11.09
#